data_AF-A0A2A8V942-F1
#
_entry.id   AF-A0A2A8V942-F1
#
_cell.length_a   1.000
_cell.length_b   1.000
_cell.length_c   1.000
_cell.angle_alpha   90.00
_cell.angle_beta   90.00
_cell.angle_gamma   90.00
#
_symmetry.space_group_name_H-M   'P 1'
#
loop_
_entity.id
_entity.type
_entity.pdbx_description
1 polymer ?
#
loop_
_entity_poly.entity_id
_entity_poly.type
_entity_poly.pdbx_seq_one_letter_code
_entity_poly.pdbx_strand_id
1 'polypeptide(L)'
;MAMKMIRVVSAVLCMMVMANWGNGYNIQVLHAQQEIPSYAKWGSLAVRKTKERYPDAAIVDYLHIGKENGTKISTEKFKLWLKRGGKEFGVLVDIQFETDSEKLIDITFRETDR
;
A
#
# COMPACT_ATOMS: atom_id res chain seq x y z
N MET A 1 -33.36 63.94 14.06
CA MET A 1 -32.22 64.89 13.95
C MET A 1 -30.97 64.16 14.42
N ALA A 2 -29.89 64.27 13.66
CA ALA A 2 -28.63 63.52 13.70
C ALA A 2 -27.89 63.62 15.06
N MET A 3 -27.33 62.53 15.64
CA MET A 3 -26.01 61.90 15.37
C MET A 3 -24.91 62.31 16.37
N LYS A 4 -24.07 61.31 16.70
CA LYS A 4 -22.71 61.32 17.31
C LYS A 4 -22.61 61.41 18.84
N MET A 5 -22.33 60.27 19.46
CA MET A 5 -21.28 60.12 20.48
C MET A 5 -20.67 58.70 20.39
N ILE A 6 -20.02 58.37 19.26
CA ILE A 6 -19.16 57.18 19.11
C ILE A 6 -17.72 57.67 19.22
N ARG A 7 -17.21 57.81 20.45
CA ARG A 7 -15.79 57.91 20.85
C ARG A 7 -15.86 57.64 22.36
N VAL A 8 -15.46 56.50 22.92
CA VAL A 8 -14.08 56.25 23.37
C VAL A 8 -13.90 54.77 23.83
N VAL A 9 -14.93 53.92 23.85
CA VAL A 9 -14.81 52.57 24.44
C VAL A 9 -14.13 51.53 23.51
N SER A 10 -13.90 51.85 22.23
CA SER A 10 -13.40 50.86 21.25
C SER A 10 -11.87 50.70 21.20
N ALA A 11 -11.10 51.30 22.12
CA ALA A 11 -9.66 51.46 21.95
C ALA A 11 -8.78 50.35 22.59
N VAL A 12 -9.33 49.42 23.38
CA VAL A 12 -8.50 48.46 24.15
C VAL A 12 -8.73 46.98 23.76
N LEU A 13 -9.81 46.63 23.06
CA LEU A 13 -10.07 45.23 22.69
C LEU A 13 -9.57 44.80 21.30
N CYS A 14 -8.87 45.67 20.57
CA CYS A 14 -8.45 45.39 19.19
C CYS A 14 -6.94 45.13 19.02
N MET A 15 -6.17 45.07 20.12
CA MET A 15 -4.71 44.93 20.08
C MET A 15 -4.19 43.50 20.34
N MET A 16 -5.03 42.47 20.21
CA MET A 16 -4.59 41.06 20.27
C MET A 16 -4.58 40.33 18.91
N VAL A 17 -4.82 41.01 17.79
CA VAL A 17 -4.91 40.36 16.46
C VAL A 17 -3.70 40.62 15.55
N MET A 18 -2.67 41.33 16.01
CA MET A 18 -1.57 41.80 15.15
C MET A 18 -0.22 41.09 15.39
N ALA A 19 -0.22 39.89 15.98
CA ALA A 19 0.99 39.13 16.27
C ALA A 19 1.10 37.80 15.49
N ASN A 20 0.51 37.71 14.29
CA ASN A 20 0.72 36.54 13.43
C ASN A 20 0.84 36.87 11.94
N TRP A 21 1.40 38.03 11.61
CA TRP A 21 1.87 38.35 10.27
C TRP A 21 3.39 38.20 10.23
N GLY A 22 3.87 36.97 10.03
CA GLY A 22 5.32 36.77 9.85
C GLY A 22 5.81 35.34 9.85
N ASN A 23 5.05 34.36 10.34
CA ASN A 23 5.45 32.97 10.22
C ASN A 23 4.72 32.34 9.04
N GLY A 24 5.28 32.54 7.85
CA GLY A 24 5.06 31.63 6.73
C GLY A 24 5.57 30.25 7.17
N TYR A 25 4.68 29.44 7.74
CA TYR A 25 4.94 28.03 7.98
C TYR A 25 5.25 27.41 6.62
N ASN A 26 6.55 27.26 6.35
CA ASN A 26 7.04 26.44 5.25
C ASN A 26 6.67 25.00 5.63
N ILE A 27 5.46 24.58 5.27
CA ILE A 27 5.08 23.18 5.28
C ILE A 27 5.94 22.53 4.20
N GLN A 28 7.08 21.99 4.60
CA GLN A 28 7.80 21.05 3.76
C GLN A 28 6.92 19.82 3.65
N VAL A 29 6.21 19.69 2.53
CA VAL A 29 5.51 18.47 2.17
C VAL A 29 6.59 17.41 2.00
N LEU A 30 6.84 16.66 3.07
CA LEU A 30 7.71 15.49 3.04
C LEU A 30 6.99 14.46 2.16
N HIS A 31 7.34 14.43 0.89
CA HIS A 31 6.94 13.34 0.00
C HIS A 31 7.67 12.09 0.50
N ALA A 32 7.03 11.34 1.39
CA ALA A 32 7.44 9.98 1.69
C ALA A 32 7.33 9.21 0.37
N GLN A 33 8.47 9.01 -0.29
CA GLN A 33 8.58 8.08 -1.41
C GLN A 33 8.24 6.71 -0.82
N GLN A 34 6.99 6.27 -0.95
CA GLN A 34 6.60 4.90 -0.56
C GLN A 34 7.34 3.97 -1.52
N GLU A 35 8.52 3.51 -1.11
CA GLU A 35 9.19 2.42 -1.77
C GLU A 35 8.24 1.23 -1.74
N ILE A 36 7.86 0.77 -2.93
CA ILE A 36 7.05 -0.43 -3.07
C ILE A 36 7.89 -1.58 -2.50
N PRO A 37 7.39 -2.34 -1.51
CA PRO A 37 8.14 -3.45 -0.96
C PRO A 37 8.58 -4.41 -2.06
N SER A 38 9.81 -4.93 -1.98
CA SER A 38 10.38 -5.83 -3.00
C SER A 38 9.49 -7.04 -3.33
N TYR A 39 8.71 -7.52 -2.34
CA TYR A 39 7.79 -8.64 -2.52
C TYR A 39 6.58 -8.29 -3.41
N ALA A 40 6.19 -7.03 -3.52
CA ALA A 40 4.92 -6.63 -4.16
C ALA A 40 4.92 -6.90 -5.67
N LYS A 41 6.10 -6.84 -6.31
CA LYS A 41 6.32 -7.30 -7.70
C LYS A 41 5.89 -8.76 -7.85
N TRP A 42 6.34 -9.60 -6.94
CA TRP A 42 6.09 -11.05 -6.96
C TRP A 42 4.64 -11.38 -6.58
N GLY A 43 4.05 -10.65 -5.63
CA GLY A 43 2.64 -10.80 -5.27
C GLY A 43 1.72 -10.53 -6.47
N SER A 44 1.98 -9.46 -7.22
CA SER A 44 1.23 -9.15 -8.45
C SER A 44 1.37 -10.25 -9.51
N LEU A 45 2.56 -10.82 -9.64
CA LEU A 45 2.81 -11.95 -10.53
C LEU A 45 2.05 -13.21 -10.08
N ALA A 46 2.05 -13.51 -8.78
CA ALA A 46 1.35 -14.66 -8.20
C ALA A 46 -0.16 -14.59 -8.48
N VAL A 47 -0.78 -13.43 -8.27
CA VAL A 47 -2.21 -13.20 -8.53
C VAL A 47 -2.52 -13.41 -10.01
N ARG A 48 -1.75 -12.76 -10.90
CA ARG A 48 -1.95 -12.87 -12.36
C ARG A 48 -1.83 -14.32 -12.83
N LYS A 49 -0.76 -15.02 -12.45
CA LYS A 49 -0.52 -16.40 -12.90
C LYS A 49 -1.51 -17.40 -12.30
N THR A 50 -1.95 -17.16 -11.07
CA THR A 50 -3.05 -17.94 -10.49
C THR A 50 -4.35 -17.74 -11.27
N LYS A 51 -4.69 -16.50 -11.65
CA LYS A 51 -5.88 -16.21 -12.47
C LYS A 51 -5.80 -16.87 -13.85
N GLU A 52 -4.63 -16.89 -14.49
CA GLU A 52 -4.41 -17.60 -15.76
C GLU A 52 -4.63 -19.12 -15.61
N ARG A 53 -4.17 -19.70 -14.49
CA ARG A 53 -4.28 -21.15 -14.22
C ARG A 53 -5.69 -21.58 -13.81
N TYR A 54 -6.42 -20.70 -13.14
CA TYR A 54 -7.76 -20.95 -12.59
C TYR A 54 -8.78 -19.95 -13.16
N PRO A 55 -9.05 -19.96 -14.48
CA PRO A 55 -9.85 -18.92 -15.15
C PRO A 55 -11.32 -18.90 -14.71
N ASP A 56 -11.82 -19.98 -14.12
CA ASP A 56 -13.18 -20.18 -13.62
C ASP A 56 -13.30 -20.04 -12.09
N ALA A 57 -12.22 -19.65 -11.40
CA ALA A 57 -12.23 -19.37 -9.96
C ALA A 57 -11.98 -17.88 -9.70
N ALA A 58 -12.69 -17.32 -8.73
CA ALA A 58 -12.41 -15.98 -8.20
C ALA A 58 -11.28 -16.05 -7.17
N ILE A 59 -10.33 -15.13 -7.24
CA ILE A 59 -9.37 -14.89 -6.15
C ILE A 59 -10.08 -13.99 -5.13
N VAL A 60 -10.28 -14.50 -3.91
CA VAL A 60 -10.97 -13.79 -2.84
C VAL A 60 -9.98 -12.96 -2.02
N ASP A 61 -8.82 -13.54 -1.72
CA ASP A 61 -7.75 -12.87 -0.99
C ASP A 61 -6.38 -13.48 -1.35
N TYR A 62 -5.30 -12.78 -0.98
CA TYR A 62 -3.95 -13.30 -1.06
C TYR A 62 -3.14 -12.93 0.18
N LEU A 63 -2.30 -13.85 0.61
CA LEU A 63 -1.39 -13.69 1.73
C LEU A 63 0.05 -13.84 1.24
N HIS A 64 0.90 -12.89 1.58
CA HIS A 64 2.35 -13.07 1.49
C HIS A 64 2.82 -13.91 2.68
N ILE A 65 3.36 -15.09 2.40
CA ILE A 65 3.86 -16.00 3.45
C ILE A 65 5.26 -15.57 3.88
N GLY A 66 6.08 -15.17 2.92
CA GLY A 66 7.44 -14.71 3.17
C GLY A 66 8.40 -15.06 2.04
N LYS A 67 9.67 -14.73 2.29
CA LYS A 67 10.78 -14.93 1.37
C LYS A 67 11.78 -15.93 1.95
N GLU A 68 12.17 -16.92 1.15
CA GLU A 68 13.36 -17.73 1.39
C GLU A 68 14.52 -17.11 0.60
N ASN A 69 15.49 -16.52 1.31
CA ASN A 69 16.69 -15.95 0.68
C ASN A 69 17.71 -17.05 0.42
N GLY A 70 18.23 -17.12 -0.80
CA GLY A 70 19.39 -17.94 -1.14
C GLY A 70 20.49 -17.12 -1.80
N THR A 71 21.69 -17.69 -1.91
CA THR A 71 22.85 -16.98 -2.46
C THR A 71 22.73 -16.69 -3.96
N LYS A 72 22.05 -17.57 -4.71
CA LYS A 72 21.85 -17.43 -6.17
C LYS A 72 20.38 -17.36 -6.54
N ILE A 73 19.54 -18.10 -5.84
CA ILE A 73 18.10 -18.21 -6.10
C ILE A 73 17.38 -17.88 -4.81
N SER A 74 16.37 -17.02 -4.91
CA SER A 74 15.45 -16.71 -3.83
C SER A 74 14.05 -17.16 -4.22
N THR A 75 13.23 -17.46 -3.22
CA THR A 75 11.84 -17.88 -3.41
C THR A 75 10.90 -16.96 -2.64
N GLU A 76 9.93 -16.36 -3.32
CA GLU A 76 8.82 -15.64 -2.69
C GLU A 76 7.59 -16.53 -2.65
N LYS A 77 6.95 -16.64 -1.48
CA LYS A 77 5.84 -17.57 -1.24
C LYS A 77 4.55 -16.84 -0.92
N PHE A 78 3.47 -17.30 -1.53
CA PHE A 78 2.13 -16.76 -1.36
C PHE A 78 1.12 -17.86 -1.12
N LYS A 79 0.04 -17.54 -0.39
CA LYS A 79 -1.18 -18.34 -0.35
C LYS A 79 -2.31 -17.51 -0.93
N LEU A 80 -2.96 -17.99 -1.97
CA LEU A 80 -4.14 -17.36 -2.55
C LEU A 80 -5.38 -18.15 -2.16
N TRP A 81 -6.41 -17.45 -1.73
CA TRP A 81 -7.72 -18.03 -1.44
C TRP A 81 -8.60 -17.90 -2.67
N LEU A 82 -9.00 -19.05 -3.22
CA LEU A 82 -9.84 -19.12 -4.42
C LEU A 82 -11.24 -19.62 -4.07
N LYS A 83 -12.20 -19.21 -4.89
CA LYS A 83 -13.59 -19.66 -4.83
C LYS A 83 -14.09 -20.05 -6.23
N ARG A 84 -14.57 -21.29 -6.37
CA ARG A 84 -15.15 -21.83 -7.62
C ARG A 84 -16.43 -22.59 -7.28
N GLY A 85 -17.55 -22.20 -7.89
CA GLY A 85 -18.82 -22.92 -7.73
C GLY A 85 -19.27 -23.12 -6.28
N GLY A 86 -18.99 -22.16 -5.39
CA GLY A 86 -19.32 -22.26 -3.96
C GLY A 86 -18.29 -23.01 -3.10
N LYS A 87 -17.32 -23.70 -3.69
CA LYS A 87 -16.19 -24.31 -2.99
C LYS A 87 -15.05 -23.29 -2.83
N GLU A 88 -14.45 -23.27 -1.65
CA GLU A 88 -13.27 -22.47 -1.32
C GLU A 88 -12.06 -23.36 -1.12
N PHE A 89 -10.90 -22.91 -1.60
CA PHE A 89 -9.63 -23.63 -1.47
C PHE A 89 -8.44 -22.68 -1.49
N GLY A 90 -7.32 -23.10 -0.94
CA GLY A 90 -6.05 -22.38 -0.97
C GLY A 90 -5.18 -22.83 -2.14
N VAL A 91 -4.41 -21.92 -2.71
CA VAL A 91 -3.33 -22.23 -3.65
C VAL A 91 -2.04 -21.63 -3.11
N LEU A 92 -1.08 -22.49 -2.78
CA LEU A 92 0.30 -22.08 -2.49
C LEU A 92 1.02 -21.80 -3.80
N VAL A 93 1.67 -20.65 -3.89
CA VAL A 93 2.44 -20.20 -5.05
C VAL A 93 3.84 -19.86 -4.60
N ASP A 94 4.82 -20.60 -5.13
CA ASP A 94 6.23 -20.33 -4.90
C ASP A 94 6.83 -19.79 -6.21
N ILE A 95 7.40 -18.59 -6.14
CA ILE A 95 8.05 -17.93 -7.27
C ILE A 95 9.56 -17.93 -7.04
N GLN A 96 10.30 -18.63 -7.88
CA GLN A 96 11.75 -18.68 -7.84
C GLN A 96 12.36 -17.67 -8.82
N PHE A 97 13.41 -16.99 -8.38
CA PHE A 97 14.12 -16.00 -9.19
C PHE A 97 15.60 -15.91 -8.81
N GLU A 98 16.43 -15.49 -9.77
CA GLU A 98 17.83 -15.16 -9.53
C GLU A 98 17.93 -13.99 -8.53
N THR A 99 18.72 -14.14 -7.47
CA THR A 99 18.75 -13.20 -6.34
C THR A 99 19.32 -11.84 -6.73
N ASP A 100 20.34 -11.81 -7.59
CA ASP A 100 21.01 -10.57 -7.98
C ASP A 100 20.28 -9.84 -9.12
N SER A 101 19.74 -10.59 -10.08
CA SER A 101 19.15 -10.04 -11.31
C SER A 101 17.62 -9.97 -11.27
N GLU A 102 16.99 -10.60 -10.29
CA GLU A 102 15.54 -10.81 -10.18
C GLU A 102 14.90 -11.43 -11.43
N LYS A 103 15.67 -12.17 -12.21
CA LYS A 103 15.13 -12.93 -13.36
C LYS A 103 14.28 -14.07 -12.85
N LEU A 104 13.06 -14.15 -13.36
CA LEU A 104 12.14 -15.25 -13.09
C LEU A 104 12.76 -16.58 -13.57
N ILE A 105 12.77 -17.58 -12.68
CA ILE A 105 13.24 -18.93 -12.97
C ILE A 105 12.04 -19.87 -13.13
N ASP A 106 11.16 -19.91 -12.13
CA ASP A 106 10.02 -20.83 -12.11
C ASP A 106 8.87 -20.31 -11.24
N ILE A 107 7.66 -20.84 -11.48
CA ILE A 107 6.47 -20.61 -10.66
C ILE A 107 5.76 -21.94 -10.46
N THR A 108 5.66 -22.37 -9.20
CA THR A 108 4.96 -23.60 -8.83
C THR A 108 3.64 -23.31 -8.12
N PHE A 109 2.67 -24.21 -8.30
CA PHE A 109 1.32 -24.10 -7.73
C PHE A 109 0.98 -25.39 -7.01
N ARG A 110 0.46 -25.29 -5.78
CA ARG A 110 -0.11 -26.43 -5.05
C ARG A 110 -1.43 -26.07 -4.40
N GLU A 111 -2.47 -26.82 -4.73
CA GLU A 111 -3.75 -26.72 -4.03
C GLU A 111 -3.65 -27.24 -2.60
N THR A 112 -4.40 -26.61 -1.72
CA THR A 112 -4.50 -26.90 -0.30
C THR A 112 -5.92 -26.60 0.17
N ASP A 113 -6.28 -27.09 1.35
CA ASP A 113 -7.46 -26.56 2.05
C ASP A 113 -7.26 -25.06 2.36
N ARG A 114 -8.39 -24.36 2.58
CA ARG A 114 -8.40 -22.90 2.75
C ARG A 114 -7.44 -22.40 3.83
#